data_AF-A0A7C3F123-F1
#
_entry.id   AF-A0A7C3F123-F1
#
_cell.length_a   1.000
_cell.length_b   1.000
_cell.length_c   1.000
_cell.angle_alpha   90.00
_cell.angle_beta   90.00
_cell.angle_gamma   90.00
#
_symmetry.space_group_name_H-M   'P 1'
#
loop_
_entity.id
_entity.type
_entity.pdbx_description
1 polymer ?
#
loop_
_entity_poly.entity_id
_entity_poly.type
_entity_poly.pdbx_seq_one_letter_code
_entity_poly.pdbx_strand_id
1 'polypeptide(L)'
;MAAVLAPALSAARVHCRGRLLGLLEREALLKRLVVAPDGRFVVDAQDWESYWGPVVALGHAQATARLRELRDVWGRYIHAGFDPSLRREYCFRYFTLLEAVLRPCLGDTDLGCGTSALQRVLSFECFGIAAARAADAPVAAGTTTLRNPCYLLTKLKTPEALDDCQFLPLITAGGENRPGLFYHYRQHKMSVDSENSILLYLSADHAVRGESFRVINALEQQIGFGTDPRGDERALRIAERVVIPYLTHGSDPQGLRSSAMLDMELVDVGSGSGILSARLCQQVRKFLASRGIASRFRVWMVDLTLSDPVRFFGGRQLRSCVDCVAVVGSDYRRWLSARHRLPRATGTRIALVSRFFNNLSDFGVTTASVGNLAASVGPQDLDGDWSACLPTQCLGPDGRGPEALDVSNSRIWLESGRTFAQASLSRYFEGLYQVAARGEDGSCQRHAGDAIFLALRRFRPACLLTTGGESVLERLLDDCSLVVVQDADMRPQDLVAHRHRIRSPQVVAVDMTRPLALKGHFSYALLRATDPGLESLKGDRLW
;
A
#
# COMPACT_ATOMS: atom_id res chain seq x y z
N MET A 1 -17.04 14.29 31.20
CA MET A 1 -16.30 15.10 30.20
C MET A 1 -16.12 14.41 28.84
N ALA A 2 -15.86 13.10 28.74
CA ALA A 2 -15.68 12.41 27.45
C ALA A 2 -16.93 12.39 26.52
N ALA A 3 -18.15 12.44 27.07
CA ALA A 3 -19.39 12.37 26.29
C ALA A 3 -19.73 13.65 25.50
N VAL A 4 -19.21 14.82 25.91
CA VAL A 4 -19.48 16.11 25.25
C VAL A 4 -18.51 16.36 24.08
N LEU A 5 -17.36 15.68 24.06
CA LEU A 5 -16.32 15.85 23.03
C LEU A 5 -16.58 15.03 21.76
N ALA A 6 -17.33 13.92 21.86
CA ALA A 6 -17.59 13.03 20.72
C ALA A 6 -18.41 13.69 19.58
N PRO A 7 -19.48 14.48 19.84
CA PRO A 7 -20.23 15.16 18.78
C PRO A 7 -19.40 16.23 18.06
N ALA A 8 -18.60 17.00 18.81
CA ALA A 8 -17.75 18.07 18.25
C ALA A 8 -16.64 17.52 17.35
N LEU A 9 -16.01 16.40 17.73
CA LEU A 9 -15.02 15.71 16.91
C LEU A 9 -15.63 15.12 15.63
N SER A 10 -16.88 14.64 15.69
CA SER A 10 -17.61 14.17 14.50
C SER A 10 -17.88 15.31 13.51
N ALA A 11 -18.34 16.47 14.01
CA ALA A 11 -18.61 17.64 13.17
C ALA A 11 -17.33 18.20 12.50
N ALA A 12 -16.22 18.28 13.23
CA ALA A 12 -14.94 18.75 12.69
C ALA A 12 -14.41 17.84 11.56
N ARG A 13 -14.57 16.52 11.70
CA ARG A 13 -14.22 15.53 10.66
C ARG A 13 -15.03 15.72 9.39
N VAL A 14 -16.35 15.84 9.53
CA VAL A 14 -17.26 16.06 8.40
C VAL A 14 -16.89 17.36 7.67
N HIS A 15 -16.57 18.43 8.40
CA HIS A 15 -16.17 19.70 7.82
C HIS A 15 -14.84 19.62 7.05
N CYS A 16 -13.79 19.04 7.63
CA CYS A 16 -12.48 18.93 6.98
C CYS A 16 -12.56 18.08 5.70
N ARG A 17 -13.30 16.97 5.77
CA ARG A 17 -13.50 16.08 4.62
C ARG A 17 -14.31 16.74 3.51
N GLY A 18 -15.41 17.42 3.86
CA GLY A 18 -16.23 18.16 2.89
C GLY A 18 -15.45 19.27 2.20
N ARG A 19 -14.57 19.97 2.93
CA ARG A 19 -13.67 20.99 2.34
C ARG A 19 -12.69 20.38 1.34
N LEU A 20 -12.05 19.26 1.68
CA LEU A 20 -11.13 18.58 0.77
C LEU A 20 -11.85 18.04 -0.47
N LEU A 21 -13.01 17.41 -0.29
CA LEU A 21 -13.84 16.93 -1.40
C LEU A 21 -14.25 18.08 -2.32
N GLY A 22 -14.75 19.19 -1.77
CA GLY A 22 -15.14 20.35 -2.58
C GLY A 22 -13.99 21.02 -3.34
N LEU A 23 -12.74 20.87 -2.88
CA LEU A 23 -11.56 21.29 -3.66
C LEU A 23 -11.25 20.31 -4.78
N LEU A 24 -11.37 19.00 -4.50
CA LEU A 24 -11.19 17.95 -5.49
C LEU A 24 -12.26 17.97 -6.59
N GLU A 25 -13.42 18.58 -6.34
CA GLU A 25 -14.51 18.73 -7.32
C GLU A 25 -14.45 20.03 -8.13
N ARG A 26 -13.40 20.83 -7.96
CA ARG A 26 -13.19 22.11 -8.67
C ARG A 26 -11.94 22.09 -9.53
N GLU A 27 -11.82 23.06 -10.44
CA GLU A 27 -10.61 23.37 -11.20
C GLU A 27 -9.49 23.97 -10.32
N ALA A 28 -9.08 23.21 -9.31
CA ALA A 28 -7.98 23.56 -8.42
C ALA A 28 -6.95 22.44 -8.44
N LEU A 29 -5.67 22.79 -8.51
CA LEU A 29 -4.58 21.83 -8.41
C LEU A 29 -4.09 21.80 -6.96
N LEU A 30 -4.37 20.70 -6.27
CA LEU A 30 -3.84 20.48 -4.93
C LEU A 30 -2.33 20.31 -5.03
N LYS A 31 -1.58 21.16 -4.32
CA LYS A 31 -0.13 21.08 -4.23
C LYS A 31 0.27 20.22 -3.03
N ARG A 32 -0.31 20.52 -1.87
CA ARG A 32 0.14 19.94 -0.60
C ARG A 32 -0.96 19.90 0.46
N LEU A 33 -0.91 18.88 1.31
CA LEU A 33 -1.60 18.82 2.59
C LEU A 33 -0.56 18.91 3.72
N VAL A 34 -0.72 19.86 4.63
CA VAL A 34 0.12 19.97 5.83
C VAL A 34 -0.67 19.47 7.02
N VAL A 35 -0.26 18.32 7.58
CA VAL A 35 -1.03 17.58 8.58
C VAL A 35 -0.39 17.74 9.96
N ALA A 36 -1.20 18.16 10.94
CA ALA A 36 -0.83 18.26 12.34
C ALA A 36 -0.90 16.90 13.05
N PRO A 37 -0.24 16.72 14.22
CA PRO A 37 -0.27 15.45 14.96
C PRO A 37 -1.67 14.97 15.38
N ASP A 38 -2.63 15.89 15.54
CA ASP A 38 -4.03 15.59 15.85
C ASP A 38 -4.89 15.28 14.61
N GLY A 39 -4.25 15.19 13.44
CA GLY A 39 -4.87 14.88 12.16
C GLY A 39 -5.46 16.08 11.44
N ARG A 40 -5.63 17.25 12.07
CA ARG A 40 -6.09 18.47 11.37
C ARG A 40 -5.10 18.81 10.27
N PHE A 41 -5.57 19.39 9.17
CA PHE A 41 -4.70 19.71 8.05
C PHE A 41 -5.07 21.03 7.38
N VAL A 42 -4.05 21.65 6.77
CA VAL A 42 -4.17 22.80 5.88
C VAL A 42 -3.96 22.32 4.44
N VAL A 43 -4.79 22.84 3.54
CA VAL A 43 -4.70 22.54 2.12
C VAL A 43 -4.01 23.70 1.41
N ASP A 44 -2.93 23.40 0.72
CA ASP A 44 -2.23 24.31 -0.19
C ASP A 44 -2.56 23.89 -1.63
N ALA A 45 -3.07 24.85 -2.40
CA ALA A 45 -3.49 24.69 -3.77
C ALA A 45 -2.86 25.80 -4.61
N GLN A 46 -2.68 25.52 -5.89
CA GLN A 46 -2.06 26.42 -6.85
C GLN A 46 -2.96 26.53 -8.08
N ASP A 47 -2.89 27.68 -8.75
CA ASP A 47 -3.55 27.87 -10.05
C ASP A 47 -2.80 27.13 -11.17
N TRP A 48 -3.45 27.07 -12.33
CA TRP A 48 -2.97 26.35 -13.51
C TRP A 48 -1.64 26.92 -14.01
N GLU A 49 -1.56 28.24 -14.14
CA GLU A 49 -0.40 28.97 -14.65
C GLU A 49 0.84 28.74 -13.79
N SER A 50 0.70 28.87 -12.46
CA SER A 50 1.76 28.66 -11.49
C SER A 50 2.24 27.21 -11.47
N TYR A 51 1.33 26.24 -11.60
CA TYR A 51 1.70 24.83 -11.64
C TYR A 51 2.54 24.48 -12.87
N TRP A 52 2.08 24.93 -14.04
CA TRP A 52 2.65 24.54 -15.33
C TRP A 52 3.75 25.47 -15.83
N GLY A 53 4.12 26.50 -15.06
CA GLY A 53 5.23 27.42 -15.35
C GLY A 53 6.50 26.72 -15.87
N PRO A 54 6.98 25.62 -15.24
CA PRO A 54 8.15 24.88 -15.73
C PRO A 54 7.98 24.28 -17.14
N VAL A 55 6.78 23.83 -17.51
CA VAL A 55 6.52 23.29 -18.87
C VAL A 55 6.47 24.41 -19.90
N VAL A 56 5.93 25.58 -19.54
CA VAL A 56 5.93 26.77 -20.40
C VAL A 56 7.35 27.29 -20.60
N ALA A 57 8.17 27.28 -19.54
CA ALA A 57 9.55 27.73 -19.55
C ALA A 57 10.46 26.90 -20.46
N LEU A 58 10.05 25.68 -20.87
CA LEU A 58 10.76 24.90 -21.89
C LEU A 58 10.83 25.62 -23.24
N GLY A 59 9.89 26.54 -23.54
CA GLY A 59 9.81 27.19 -24.85
C GLY A 59 9.47 26.25 -26.01
N HIS A 60 9.19 24.97 -25.75
CA HIS A 60 8.85 23.98 -26.76
C HIS A 60 7.40 24.17 -27.23
N ALA A 61 7.23 24.73 -28.43
CA ALA A 61 5.91 25.05 -29.00
C ALA A 61 4.93 23.86 -28.97
N GLN A 62 5.43 22.64 -29.22
CA GLN A 62 4.61 21.43 -29.17
C GLN A 62 4.10 21.14 -27.74
N ALA A 63 4.97 21.20 -26.72
CA ALA A 63 4.56 20.98 -25.33
C ALA A 63 3.55 22.04 -24.87
N THR A 64 3.76 23.31 -25.24
CA THR A 64 2.81 24.38 -24.93
C THR A 64 1.45 24.17 -25.60
N ALA A 65 1.42 23.74 -26.86
CA ALA A 65 0.17 23.44 -27.56
C ALA A 65 -0.59 22.28 -26.89
N ARG A 66 0.10 21.19 -26.56
CA ARG A 66 -0.49 20.03 -25.86
C ARG A 66 -0.97 20.38 -24.45
N LEU A 67 -0.28 21.29 -23.76
CA LEU A 67 -0.71 21.78 -22.45
C LEU A 67 -2.03 22.55 -22.53
N ARG A 68 -2.23 23.38 -23.56
CA ARG A 68 -3.51 24.07 -23.78
C ARG A 68 -4.64 23.08 -24.06
N GLU A 69 -4.40 22.11 -24.93
CA GLU A 69 -5.38 21.04 -25.21
C GLU A 69 -5.75 20.26 -23.93
N LEU A 70 -4.76 19.97 -23.07
CA LEU A 70 -4.99 19.33 -21.78
C LEU A 70 -5.83 20.21 -20.85
N ARG A 71 -5.55 21.52 -20.77
CA ARG A 71 -6.33 22.47 -19.96
C ARG A 71 -7.80 22.45 -20.36
N ASP A 72 -8.06 22.55 -21.66
CA ASP A 72 -9.42 22.67 -22.20
C ASP A 72 -10.23 21.40 -21.90
N VAL A 73 -9.66 20.21 -22.10
CA VAL A 73 -10.37 18.95 -21.79
C VAL A 73 -10.48 18.71 -20.27
N TRP A 74 -9.46 19.08 -19.49
CA TRP A 74 -9.49 18.94 -18.03
C TRP A 74 -10.60 19.78 -17.41
N GLY A 75 -10.74 21.04 -17.85
CA GLY A 75 -11.81 21.91 -17.37
C GLY A 75 -13.20 21.42 -17.77
N ARG A 76 -13.38 21.02 -19.03
CA ARG A 76 -14.63 20.37 -19.49
C ARG A 76 -14.96 19.12 -18.67
N TYR A 77 -13.97 18.27 -18.38
CA TYR A 77 -14.16 17.05 -17.61
C TYR A 77 -14.64 17.33 -16.18
N ILE A 78 -14.07 18.33 -15.52
CA ILE A 78 -14.48 18.75 -14.17
C ILE A 78 -15.88 19.39 -14.21
N HIS A 79 -16.13 20.33 -15.12
CA HIS A 79 -17.42 21.03 -15.23
C HIS A 79 -18.58 20.12 -15.62
N ALA A 80 -18.32 19.05 -16.36
CA ALA A 80 -19.29 18.01 -16.68
C ALA A 80 -19.53 17.02 -15.52
N GLY A 81 -18.97 17.28 -14.32
CA GLY A 81 -19.14 16.40 -13.17
C GLY A 81 -18.43 15.06 -13.32
N PHE A 82 -17.25 15.05 -13.95
CA PHE A 82 -16.43 13.85 -14.20
C PHE A 82 -17.07 12.83 -15.16
N ASP A 83 -17.84 13.30 -16.13
CA ASP A 83 -18.51 12.49 -17.16
C ASP A 83 -17.55 11.42 -17.77
N PRO A 84 -17.88 10.12 -17.64
CA PRO A 84 -17.11 9.04 -18.24
C PRO A 84 -16.81 9.20 -19.73
N SER A 85 -17.67 9.88 -20.50
CA SER A 85 -17.50 10.10 -21.94
C SER A 85 -16.24 10.92 -22.28
N LEU A 86 -15.80 11.79 -21.38
CA LEU A 86 -14.65 12.67 -21.56
C LEU A 86 -13.32 12.05 -21.08
N ARG A 87 -13.36 10.93 -20.33
CA ARG A 87 -12.16 10.29 -19.76
C ARG A 87 -11.15 9.88 -20.81
N ARG A 88 -11.62 9.38 -21.96
CA ARG A 88 -10.75 8.94 -23.07
C ARG A 88 -9.92 10.10 -23.59
N GLU A 89 -10.58 11.21 -23.96
CA GLU A 89 -9.89 12.40 -24.48
C GLU A 89 -8.95 12.98 -23.44
N TYR A 90 -9.39 13.08 -22.18
CA TYR A 90 -8.57 13.59 -21.09
C TYR A 90 -7.27 12.79 -20.90
N CYS A 91 -7.35 11.46 -20.83
CA CYS A 91 -6.18 10.60 -20.73
C CYS A 91 -5.27 10.73 -21.97
N PHE A 92 -5.85 10.73 -23.16
CA PHE A 92 -5.10 10.91 -24.42
C PHE A 92 -4.29 12.22 -24.43
N ARG A 93 -4.91 13.36 -24.08
CA ARG A 93 -4.21 14.66 -24.04
C ARG A 93 -3.10 14.68 -22.99
N TYR A 94 -3.32 14.08 -21.83
CA TYR A 94 -2.29 13.96 -20.79
C TYR A 94 -1.06 13.18 -21.30
N PHE A 95 -1.26 11.99 -21.86
CA PHE A 95 -0.14 11.18 -22.33
C PHE A 95 0.56 11.79 -23.55
N THR A 96 -0.15 12.54 -24.38
CA THR A 96 0.45 13.28 -25.49
C THR A 96 1.36 14.42 -24.98
N LEU A 97 0.94 15.13 -23.93
CA LEU A 97 1.79 16.12 -23.25
C LEU A 97 3.01 15.45 -22.61
N LEU A 98 2.83 14.31 -21.93
CA LEU A 98 3.91 13.55 -21.32
C LEU A 98 4.97 13.16 -22.34
N GLU A 99 4.60 12.60 -23.49
CA GLU A 99 5.56 12.25 -24.54
C GLU A 99 6.27 13.48 -25.12
N ALA A 100 5.56 14.59 -25.32
CA ALA A 100 6.13 15.84 -25.83
C ALA A 100 7.18 16.45 -24.89
N VAL A 101 7.04 16.23 -23.57
CA VAL A 101 8.02 16.70 -22.57
C VAL A 101 9.12 15.66 -22.33
N LEU A 102 8.79 14.37 -22.30
CA LEU A 102 9.72 13.28 -22.03
C LEU A 102 10.77 13.13 -23.13
N ARG A 103 10.37 13.18 -24.41
CA ARG A 103 11.29 12.94 -25.55
C ARG A 103 12.47 13.93 -25.58
N PRO A 104 12.29 15.25 -25.45
CA PRO A 104 13.42 16.18 -25.32
C PRO A 104 14.28 15.89 -24.08
N CYS A 105 13.67 15.54 -22.94
CA CYS A 105 14.41 15.24 -21.71
C CYS A 105 15.36 14.03 -21.84
N LEU A 106 15.10 13.11 -22.79
CA LEU A 106 15.98 11.98 -23.10
C LEU A 106 17.15 12.36 -24.02
N GLY A 107 17.03 13.47 -24.76
CA GLY A 107 17.99 13.91 -25.77
C GLY A 107 18.91 15.04 -25.34
N ASP A 108 18.47 15.92 -24.44
CA ASP A 108 19.17 17.17 -24.10
C ASP A 108 20.15 17.09 -22.92
N THR A 109 21.22 17.88 -23.02
CA THR A 109 22.21 18.15 -21.96
C THR A 109 21.86 19.32 -21.05
N ASP A 110 20.83 20.13 -21.37
CA ASP A 110 20.36 21.20 -20.48
C ASP A 110 19.41 20.64 -19.40
N LEU A 111 20.04 20.09 -18.36
CA LEU A 111 19.45 19.14 -17.42
C LEU A 111 18.42 19.75 -16.45
N GLY A 112 18.46 21.06 -16.21
CA GLY A 112 17.67 21.71 -15.16
C GLY A 112 16.19 21.86 -15.53
N CYS A 113 15.91 22.66 -16.57
CA CYS A 113 14.55 23.03 -16.97
C CYS A 113 13.73 21.81 -17.42
N GLY A 114 14.34 20.89 -18.19
CA GLY A 114 13.69 19.65 -18.63
C GLY A 114 13.22 18.78 -17.46
N THR A 115 14.06 18.63 -16.43
CA THR A 115 13.73 17.82 -15.26
C THR A 115 12.54 18.41 -14.49
N SER A 116 12.54 19.73 -14.25
CA SER A 116 11.43 20.38 -13.55
C SER A 116 10.12 20.30 -14.34
N ALA A 117 10.15 20.46 -15.67
CA ALA A 117 8.98 20.31 -16.50
C ALA A 117 8.42 18.88 -16.48
N LEU A 118 9.29 17.87 -16.62
CA LEU A 118 8.90 16.47 -16.55
C LEU A 118 8.32 16.11 -15.18
N GLN A 119 8.91 16.60 -14.09
CA GLN A 119 8.36 16.45 -12.73
C GLN A 119 6.94 17.01 -12.61
N ARG A 120 6.66 18.17 -13.22
CA ARG A 120 5.28 18.73 -13.24
C ARG A 120 4.33 17.83 -14.01
N VAL A 121 4.70 17.33 -15.18
CA VAL A 121 3.80 16.41 -15.91
C VAL A 121 3.55 15.12 -15.13
N LEU A 122 4.57 14.54 -14.50
CA LEU A 122 4.47 13.28 -13.75
C LEU A 122 3.69 13.42 -12.43
N SER A 123 3.69 14.61 -11.82
CA SER A 123 2.96 14.89 -10.58
C SER A 123 1.58 15.49 -10.80
N PHE A 124 1.11 15.59 -12.06
CA PHE A 124 -0.20 16.15 -12.35
C PHE A 124 -1.30 15.33 -11.65
N GLU A 125 -2.21 16.03 -10.97
CA GLU A 125 -3.25 15.41 -10.13
C GLU A 125 -2.70 14.56 -8.97
N CYS A 126 -1.45 14.79 -8.55
CA CYS A 126 -0.86 14.26 -7.33
C CYS A 126 -0.49 15.42 -6.40
N PHE A 127 -0.65 15.21 -5.09
CA PHE A 127 -0.30 16.20 -4.07
C PHE A 127 0.63 15.62 -3.03
N GLY A 128 1.50 16.47 -2.49
CA GLY A 128 2.38 16.10 -1.37
C GLY A 128 1.62 16.11 -0.04
N ILE A 129 2.05 15.28 0.91
CA ILE A 129 1.55 15.28 2.28
C ILE A 129 2.75 15.49 3.20
N ALA A 130 2.77 16.60 3.92
CA ALA A 130 3.84 16.99 4.81
C ALA A 130 3.37 16.98 6.27
N ALA A 131 4.27 16.66 7.19
CA ALA A 131 4.02 16.87 8.60
C ALA A 131 4.15 18.37 8.92
N ALA A 132 3.33 18.91 9.82
CA ALA A 132 3.35 20.33 10.19
C ALA A 132 4.74 20.84 10.65
N ARG A 133 5.55 19.95 11.23
CA ARG A 133 6.93 20.25 11.68
C ARG A 133 7.97 20.32 10.57
N ALA A 134 7.64 19.82 9.37
CA ALA A 134 8.52 19.72 8.22
C ALA A 134 7.71 20.05 6.96
N ALA A 135 7.11 21.25 6.96
CA ALA A 135 6.12 21.62 5.96
C ALA A 135 6.67 21.67 4.53
N ASP A 136 7.98 21.83 4.37
CA ASP A 136 8.61 22.10 3.07
C ASP A 136 8.81 20.86 2.20
N ALA A 137 8.94 19.68 2.82
CA ALA A 137 9.20 18.43 2.13
C ALA A 137 8.04 17.43 2.32
N PRO A 138 7.40 16.96 1.24
CA PRO A 138 6.38 15.93 1.37
C PRO A 138 7.02 14.63 1.86
N VAL A 139 6.48 14.09 2.94
CA VAL A 139 6.88 12.78 3.50
C VAL A 139 5.97 11.67 3.00
N ALA A 140 4.79 12.00 2.47
CA ALA A 140 3.86 11.10 1.82
C ALA A 140 3.25 11.81 0.60
N ALA A 141 2.42 11.10 -0.16
CA ALA A 141 1.71 11.66 -1.29
C ALA A 141 0.28 11.15 -1.36
N GLY A 142 -0.56 11.84 -2.13
CA GLY A 142 -1.90 11.42 -2.43
C GLY A 142 -2.35 11.80 -3.84
N THR A 143 -3.41 11.15 -4.28
CA THR A 143 -4.09 11.42 -5.56
C THR A 143 -5.55 10.98 -5.43
N THR A 144 -6.33 11.08 -6.51
CA THR A 144 -7.75 10.72 -6.52
C THR A 144 -8.10 9.71 -7.61
N THR A 145 -9.14 8.93 -7.36
CA THR A 145 -9.66 7.96 -8.35
C THR A 145 -10.39 8.61 -9.52
N LEU A 146 -10.83 9.86 -9.39
CA LEU A 146 -11.60 10.56 -10.41
C LEU A 146 -10.77 11.44 -11.35
N ARG A 147 -9.62 11.96 -10.90
CA ARG A 147 -8.90 12.99 -11.67
C ARG A 147 -7.57 12.53 -12.22
N ASN A 148 -6.94 11.53 -11.63
CA ASN A 148 -5.59 11.14 -12.05
C ASN A 148 -5.63 10.38 -13.38
N PRO A 149 -5.03 10.90 -14.47
CA PRO A 149 -5.14 10.28 -15.79
C PRO A 149 -4.47 8.90 -15.85
N CYS A 150 -3.43 8.64 -15.05
CA CYS A 150 -2.79 7.33 -14.98
C CYS A 150 -3.72 6.29 -14.34
N TYR A 151 -4.41 6.64 -13.25
CA TYR A 151 -5.40 5.77 -12.63
C TYR A 151 -6.62 5.53 -13.54
N LEU A 152 -7.09 6.58 -14.22
CA LEU A 152 -8.26 6.53 -15.09
C LEU A 152 -8.08 5.59 -16.29
N LEU A 153 -6.86 5.28 -16.73
CA LEU A 153 -6.62 4.27 -17.77
C LEU A 153 -7.27 2.93 -17.43
N THR A 154 -7.17 2.48 -16.18
CA THR A 154 -7.80 1.22 -15.78
C THR A 154 -9.32 1.31 -15.74
N LYS A 155 -9.87 2.50 -15.41
CA LYS A 155 -11.31 2.73 -15.48
C LYS A 155 -11.85 2.85 -16.89
N LEU A 156 -11.01 3.22 -17.85
CA LEU A 156 -11.34 3.16 -19.28
C LEU A 156 -11.39 1.71 -19.78
N LYS A 157 -10.40 0.88 -19.41
CA LYS A 157 -10.34 -0.53 -19.83
C LYS A 157 -11.38 -1.40 -19.11
N THR A 158 -11.56 -1.20 -17.81
CA THR A 158 -12.46 -1.99 -16.96
C THR A 158 -13.30 -1.08 -16.07
N PRO A 159 -14.37 -0.45 -16.60
CA PRO A 159 -15.19 0.51 -15.85
C PRO A 159 -15.79 -0.08 -14.55
N GLU A 160 -16.19 -1.35 -14.62
CA GLU A 160 -16.82 -2.09 -13.51
C GLU A 160 -15.83 -2.60 -12.45
N ALA A 161 -14.53 -2.48 -12.70
CA ALA A 161 -13.53 -2.91 -11.72
C ALA A 161 -13.65 -2.06 -10.45
N LEU A 162 -13.68 -2.72 -9.29
CA LEU A 162 -13.61 -2.02 -8.01
C LEU A 162 -12.37 -1.13 -7.96
N ASP A 163 -12.49 0.02 -7.31
CA ASP A 163 -11.33 0.87 -7.07
C ASP A 163 -10.25 0.10 -6.32
N ASP A 164 -9.04 0.15 -6.87
CA ASP A 164 -7.87 -0.52 -6.31
C ASP A 164 -6.64 0.36 -6.52
N CYS A 165 -6.01 0.72 -5.41
CA CYS A 165 -4.74 1.46 -5.41
C CYS A 165 -3.61 0.79 -6.21
N GLN A 166 -3.73 -0.51 -6.53
CA GLN A 166 -2.76 -1.23 -7.37
C GLN A 166 -2.80 -0.81 -8.84
N PHE A 167 -3.85 -0.13 -9.31
CA PHE A 167 -3.92 0.41 -10.67
C PHE A 167 -2.93 1.54 -10.94
N LEU A 168 -2.44 2.20 -9.88
CA LEU A 168 -1.35 3.16 -9.95
C LEU A 168 -0.39 2.88 -8.78
N PRO A 169 0.55 1.94 -8.93
CA PRO A 169 1.30 1.41 -7.79
C PRO A 169 2.38 2.36 -7.24
N LEU A 170 2.82 3.32 -8.06
CA LEU A 170 3.93 4.24 -7.77
C LEU A 170 3.62 5.61 -8.38
N ILE A 171 3.86 6.68 -7.62
CA ILE A 171 3.69 8.06 -8.06
C ILE A 171 4.87 8.93 -7.64
N THR A 172 4.90 10.15 -8.17
CA THR A 172 5.66 11.27 -7.62
C THR A 172 4.70 12.40 -7.24
N ALA A 173 5.11 13.24 -6.30
CA ALA A 173 4.38 14.44 -5.92
C ALA A 173 5.27 15.67 -6.13
N GLY A 174 4.66 16.78 -6.56
CA GLY A 174 5.37 18.01 -6.85
C GLY A 174 6.09 18.59 -5.62
N GLY A 175 7.30 19.10 -5.85
CA GLY A 175 8.13 19.80 -4.87
C GLY A 175 9.28 20.51 -5.57
N GLU A 176 9.89 21.49 -4.92
CA GLU A 176 11.04 22.24 -5.46
C GLU A 176 12.37 21.44 -5.34
N ASN A 177 12.36 20.37 -4.53
CA ASN A 177 13.51 19.51 -4.24
C ASN A 177 13.47 18.21 -5.07
N ARG A 178 14.49 17.36 -4.87
CA ARG A 178 14.56 16.01 -5.47
C ARG A 178 13.22 15.28 -5.28
N PRO A 179 12.56 14.85 -6.37
CA PRO A 179 11.25 14.23 -6.31
C PRO A 179 11.35 12.86 -5.67
N GLY A 180 10.58 12.68 -4.59
CA GLY A 180 10.41 11.39 -3.96
C GLY A 180 9.52 10.48 -4.80
N LEU A 181 9.81 9.18 -4.78
CA LEU A 181 8.87 8.16 -5.21
C LEU A 181 7.99 7.77 -4.04
N PHE A 182 6.70 7.58 -4.30
CA PHE A 182 5.73 7.17 -3.29
C PHE A 182 4.95 5.96 -3.81
N TYR A 183 4.79 4.93 -2.97
CA TYR A 183 4.14 3.68 -3.34
C TYR A 183 2.76 3.58 -2.70
N HIS A 184 1.84 2.88 -3.38
CA HIS A 184 0.47 2.76 -2.91
C HIS A 184 0.40 2.15 -1.51
N TYR A 185 -0.45 2.71 -0.67
CA TYR A 185 -0.68 2.20 0.67
C TYR A 185 -2.16 1.91 0.92
N ARG A 186 -3.02 2.93 0.80
CA ARG A 186 -4.43 2.84 1.19
C ARG A 186 -5.33 3.69 0.32
N GLN A 187 -6.61 3.37 0.37
CA GLN A 187 -7.69 4.12 -0.26
C GLN A 187 -8.74 4.49 0.78
N HIS A 188 -9.28 5.71 0.70
CA HIS A 188 -10.38 6.18 1.51
C HIS A 188 -11.46 6.83 0.65
N LYS A 189 -12.71 6.34 0.77
CA LYS A 189 -13.87 7.03 0.19
C LYS A 189 -14.10 8.36 0.90
N MET A 190 -14.31 9.43 0.13
CA MET A 190 -14.50 10.78 0.65
C MET A 190 -15.93 11.07 1.09
N SER A 191 -16.90 10.34 0.54
CA SER A 191 -18.29 10.36 1.00
C SER A 191 -18.93 9.00 0.71
N VAL A 192 -20.06 8.71 1.36
CA VAL A 192 -20.90 7.54 1.02
C VAL A 192 -21.50 7.74 -0.37
N ASP A 193 -21.86 8.97 -0.70
CA ASP A 193 -22.55 9.35 -1.94
C ASP A 193 -21.62 9.80 -3.06
N SER A 194 -20.30 9.85 -2.81
CA SER A 194 -19.31 10.25 -3.82
C SER A 194 -18.54 9.04 -4.32
N GLU A 195 -18.37 8.95 -5.63
CA GLU A 195 -17.45 8.00 -6.27
C GLU A 195 -15.98 8.34 -5.99
N ASN A 196 -15.71 9.55 -5.46
CA ASN A 196 -14.36 10.00 -5.21
C ASN A 196 -13.73 9.29 -4.02
N SER A 197 -12.58 8.67 -4.28
CA SER A 197 -11.70 8.16 -3.26
C SER A 197 -10.34 8.84 -3.33
N ILE A 198 -9.77 9.14 -2.16
CA ILE A 198 -8.38 9.52 -2.05
C ILE A 198 -7.54 8.25 -1.97
N LEU A 199 -6.51 8.19 -2.78
CA LEU A 199 -5.45 7.19 -2.74
C LEU A 199 -4.24 7.80 -2.01
N LEU A 200 -3.75 7.12 -0.98
CA LEU A 200 -2.64 7.57 -0.14
C LEU A 200 -1.41 6.69 -0.38
N TYR A 201 -0.25 7.34 -0.47
CA TYR A 201 1.02 6.74 -0.85
C TYR A 201 2.11 7.06 0.18
N LEU A 202 2.87 6.04 0.58
CA LEU A 202 3.99 6.15 1.51
C LEU A 202 5.29 6.42 0.75
N SER A 203 6.28 7.04 1.40
CA SER A 203 7.59 7.26 0.77
C SER A 203 8.30 5.93 0.48
N ALA A 204 8.80 5.79 -0.75
CA ALA A 204 9.70 4.70 -1.13
C ALA A 204 11.06 4.82 -0.43
N ASP A 205 11.46 6.02 0.03
CA ASP A 205 12.66 6.21 0.84
C ASP A 205 12.42 5.69 2.27
N HIS A 206 13.20 4.69 2.67
CA HIS A 206 13.17 4.08 4.00
C HIS A 206 13.47 5.07 5.13
N ALA A 207 14.30 6.09 4.90
CA ALA A 207 14.64 7.08 5.92
C ALA A 207 13.43 7.94 6.31
N VAL A 208 12.53 8.20 5.36
CA VAL A 208 11.35 9.05 5.54
C VAL A 208 10.08 8.23 5.81
N ARG A 209 10.07 6.95 5.42
CA ARG A 209 8.87 6.08 5.45
C ARG A 209 8.17 6.00 6.80
N GLY A 210 8.94 5.96 7.90
CA GLY A 210 8.38 5.97 9.25
C GLY A 210 7.52 7.22 9.52
N GLU A 211 7.95 8.38 9.01
CA GLU A 211 7.18 9.61 9.09
C GLU A 211 5.98 9.61 8.14
N SER A 212 6.11 9.01 6.95
CA SER A 212 4.98 8.81 6.02
C SER A 212 3.82 8.08 6.71
N PHE A 213 4.11 7.03 7.48
CA PHE A 213 3.09 6.30 8.25
C PHE A 213 2.43 7.19 9.29
N ARG A 214 3.22 7.97 10.05
CA ARG A 214 2.68 8.87 11.08
C ARG A 214 1.73 9.90 10.49
N VAL A 215 2.15 10.57 9.42
CA VAL A 215 1.36 11.65 8.81
C VAL A 215 0.07 11.10 8.18
N ILE A 216 0.14 9.95 7.50
CA ILE A 216 -1.04 9.31 6.92
C ILE A 216 -1.99 8.85 8.02
N ASN A 217 -1.49 8.16 9.05
CA ASN A 217 -2.36 7.69 10.13
C ASN A 217 -3.04 8.86 10.87
N ALA A 218 -2.36 10.00 11.04
CA ALA A 218 -2.97 11.21 11.57
C ALA A 218 -4.06 11.76 10.63
N LEU A 219 -3.77 11.87 9.33
CA LEU A 219 -4.74 12.32 8.32
C LEU A 219 -5.99 11.43 8.27
N GLU A 220 -5.81 10.10 8.32
CA GLU A 220 -6.89 9.11 8.29
C GLU A 220 -7.90 9.30 9.43
N GLN A 221 -7.47 9.81 10.59
CA GLN A 221 -8.38 10.12 11.69
C GLN A 221 -9.39 11.21 11.32
N GLN A 222 -9.12 12.03 10.30
CA GLN A 222 -10.02 13.09 9.84
C GLN A 222 -10.81 12.72 8.59
N ILE A 223 -10.22 11.94 7.68
CA ILE A 223 -10.83 11.66 6.36
C ILE A 223 -11.45 10.27 6.22
N GLY A 224 -11.02 9.29 7.02
CA GLY A 224 -11.35 7.88 6.80
C GLY A 224 -12.73 7.47 7.31
N PHE A 225 -13.56 6.91 6.43
CA PHE A 225 -14.73 6.08 6.79
C PHE A 225 -14.42 4.57 6.81
N GLY A 226 -13.27 4.16 6.26
CA GLY A 226 -13.06 2.77 5.82
C GLY A 226 -12.51 1.84 6.89
N THR A 227 -13.22 0.73 7.11
CA THR A 227 -12.65 -0.55 7.56
C THR A 227 -12.07 -1.29 6.35
N ASP A 228 -10.95 -2.03 6.48
CA ASP A 228 -10.44 -2.90 5.40
C ASP A 228 -11.60 -3.81 4.90
N PRO A 229 -12.07 -3.68 3.65
CA PRO A 229 -13.24 -4.40 3.16
C PRO A 229 -13.02 -5.92 3.14
N ARG A 230 -11.76 -6.38 3.20
CA ARG A 230 -11.40 -7.80 3.28
C ARG A 230 -10.92 -8.22 4.68
N GLY A 231 -11.03 -7.33 5.68
CA GLY A 231 -10.61 -7.61 7.05
C GLY A 231 -11.38 -8.76 7.69
N ASP A 232 -12.69 -8.83 7.46
CA ASP A 232 -13.57 -9.85 8.04
C ASP A 232 -13.31 -11.23 7.44
N GLU A 233 -13.24 -11.31 6.10
CA GLU A 233 -12.87 -12.53 5.37
C GLU A 233 -11.50 -13.05 5.80
N ARG A 234 -10.51 -12.16 5.87
CA ARG A 234 -9.15 -12.51 6.28
C ARG A 234 -9.10 -13.04 7.70
N ALA A 235 -9.75 -12.36 8.64
CA ALA A 235 -9.83 -12.80 10.04
C ALA A 235 -10.49 -14.18 10.16
N LEU A 236 -11.59 -14.40 9.43
CA LEU A 236 -12.28 -15.68 9.39
C LEU A 236 -11.37 -16.81 8.90
N ARG A 237 -10.71 -16.63 7.76
CA ARG A 237 -9.83 -17.67 7.19
C ARG A 237 -8.63 -17.96 8.08
N ILE A 238 -8.00 -16.94 8.66
CA ILE A 238 -6.89 -17.13 9.62
C ILE A 238 -7.38 -17.88 10.86
N ALA A 239 -8.56 -17.52 11.39
CA ALA A 239 -9.16 -18.21 12.53
C ALA A 239 -9.40 -19.69 12.21
N GLU A 240 -10.17 -19.99 11.17
CA GLU A 240 -10.62 -21.34 10.85
C GLU A 240 -9.50 -22.28 10.40
N ARG A 241 -8.49 -21.75 9.69
CA ARG A 241 -7.48 -22.59 9.02
C ARG A 241 -6.15 -22.65 9.75
N VAL A 242 -5.90 -21.75 10.70
CA VAL A 242 -4.63 -21.71 11.44
C VAL A 242 -4.88 -21.70 12.94
N VAL A 243 -5.54 -20.67 13.48
CA VAL A 243 -5.62 -20.45 14.92
C VAL A 243 -6.49 -21.50 15.62
N ILE A 244 -7.68 -21.79 15.11
CA ILE A 244 -8.60 -22.77 15.70
C ILE A 244 -8.03 -24.20 15.65
N PRO A 245 -7.48 -24.68 14.51
CA PRO A 245 -6.77 -25.96 14.47
C PRO A 245 -5.63 -26.03 15.49
N TYR A 246 -4.81 -24.97 15.55
CA TYR A 246 -3.70 -24.88 16.50
C TYR A 246 -4.17 -24.95 17.95
N LEU A 247 -5.20 -24.18 18.32
CA LEU A 247 -5.77 -24.22 19.67
C LEU A 247 -6.30 -25.61 20.00
N THR A 248 -6.99 -26.27 19.07
CA THR A 248 -7.63 -27.56 19.31
C THR A 248 -6.63 -28.72 19.53
N HIS A 249 -5.44 -28.63 18.93
CA HIS A 249 -4.52 -29.77 18.83
C HIS A 249 -3.11 -29.52 19.39
N GLY A 250 -2.69 -28.26 19.56
CA GLY A 250 -1.31 -27.91 19.86
C GLY A 250 -0.96 -27.93 21.34
N SER A 251 -1.26 -26.84 22.05
CA SER A 251 -0.56 -26.54 23.30
C SER A 251 -1.14 -27.21 24.55
N ASP A 252 -2.42 -27.56 24.55
CA ASP A 252 -3.07 -28.24 25.67
C ASP A 252 -4.47 -28.81 25.29
N PRO A 253 -4.53 -29.94 24.57
CA PRO A 253 -5.81 -30.56 24.20
C PRO A 253 -6.64 -30.96 25.42
N GLN A 254 -5.99 -31.19 26.58
CA GLN A 254 -6.64 -31.53 27.83
C GLN A 254 -7.13 -30.28 28.57
N GLY A 255 -6.35 -29.20 28.60
CA GLY A 255 -6.71 -27.89 29.18
C GLY A 255 -7.88 -27.22 28.50
N LEU A 256 -8.02 -27.35 27.17
CA LEU A 256 -9.21 -26.90 26.45
C LEU A 256 -10.46 -27.72 26.77
N ARG A 257 -10.31 -28.95 27.26
CA ARG A 257 -11.42 -29.82 27.69
C ARG A 257 -11.71 -29.72 29.20
N SER A 258 -10.72 -29.32 30.00
CA SER A 258 -10.82 -29.27 31.46
C SER A 258 -11.01 -27.85 32.01
N SER A 259 -10.64 -26.81 31.27
CA SER A 259 -10.83 -25.42 31.70
C SER A 259 -12.13 -24.84 31.16
N ALA A 260 -12.90 -24.22 32.04
CA ALA A 260 -14.07 -23.41 31.67
C ALA A 260 -13.69 -22.13 30.91
N MET A 261 -12.40 -21.74 30.91
CA MET A 261 -11.91 -20.50 30.32
C MET A 261 -10.57 -20.69 29.60
N LEU A 262 -10.46 -20.17 28.37
CA LEU A 262 -9.21 -20.09 27.63
C LEU A 262 -8.62 -18.68 27.72
N ASP A 263 -7.38 -18.61 28.22
CA ASP A 263 -6.55 -17.40 28.19
C ASP A 263 -5.72 -17.38 26.91
N MET A 264 -5.97 -16.38 26.07
CA MET A 264 -5.26 -16.17 24.81
C MET A 264 -4.62 -14.78 24.79
N GLU A 265 -3.36 -14.72 24.38
CA GLU A 265 -2.66 -13.48 24.12
C GLU A 265 -2.42 -13.33 22.61
N LEU A 266 -2.64 -12.13 22.08
CA LEU A 266 -2.40 -11.78 20.68
C LEU A 266 -1.36 -10.68 20.60
N VAL A 267 -0.29 -10.89 19.84
CA VAL A 267 0.75 -9.91 19.56
C VAL A 267 0.65 -9.50 18.09
N ASP A 268 0.16 -8.29 17.81
CA ASP A 268 -0.04 -7.78 16.46
C ASP A 268 1.10 -6.83 16.08
N VAL A 269 1.95 -7.23 15.14
CA VAL A 269 3.11 -6.45 14.67
C VAL A 269 2.75 -5.71 13.39
N GLY A 270 2.87 -4.39 13.41
CA GLY A 270 2.34 -3.54 12.34
C GLY A 270 0.82 -3.43 12.38
N SER A 271 0.28 -3.39 13.60
CA SER A 271 -1.14 -3.57 13.90
C SER A 271 -2.09 -2.56 13.24
N GLY A 272 -1.56 -1.41 12.81
CA GLY A 272 -2.32 -0.33 12.22
C GLY A 272 -3.45 0.11 13.13
N SER A 273 -4.70 -0.11 12.71
CA SER A 273 -5.88 0.26 13.49
C SER A 273 -6.30 -0.80 14.53
N GLY A 274 -5.73 -2.00 14.48
CA GLY A 274 -6.12 -3.14 15.32
C GLY A 274 -7.41 -3.87 14.88
N ILE A 275 -8.04 -3.44 13.78
CA ILE A 275 -9.30 -4.03 13.32
C ILE A 275 -9.18 -5.52 13.01
N LEU A 276 -8.10 -5.94 12.32
CA LEU A 276 -7.90 -7.35 11.97
C LEU A 276 -7.77 -8.21 13.22
N SER A 277 -7.01 -7.73 14.21
CA SER A 277 -6.86 -8.39 15.52
C SER A 277 -8.17 -8.49 16.27
N ALA A 278 -8.98 -7.42 16.31
CA ALA A 278 -10.31 -7.45 16.91
C ALA A 278 -11.22 -8.47 16.20
N ARG A 279 -11.23 -8.49 14.86
CA ARG A 279 -12.02 -9.46 14.09
C ARG A 279 -11.56 -10.89 14.33
N LEU A 280 -10.25 -11.12 14.41
CA LEU A 280 -9.68 -12.43 14.72
C LEU A 280 -10.15 -12.91 16.11
N CYS A 281 -10.05 -12.07 17.14
CA CYS A 281 -10.57 -12.37 18.48
C CYS A 281 -12.08 -12.66 18.45
N GLN A 282 -12.88 -11.95 17.64
CA GLN A 282 -14.32 -12.23 17.50
C GLN A 282 -14.57 -13.63 16.92
N GLN A 283 -13.82 -14.05 15.90
CA GLN A 283 -13.98 -15.38 15.32
C GLN A 283 -13.56 -16.49 16.30
N VAL A 284 -12.44 -16.31 17.00
CA VAL A 284 -12.00 -17.25 18.04
C VAL A 284 -13.01 -17.32 19.19
N ARG A 285 -13.53 -16.18 19.67
CA ARG A 285 -14.60 -16.14 20.69
C ARG A 285 -15.82 -16.94 20.26
N LYS A 286 -16.30 -16.74 19.02
CA LYS A 286 -17.48 -17.45 18.50
C LYS A 286 -17.27 -18.96 18.53
N PHE A 287 -16.11 -19.42 18.10
CA PHE A 287 -15.74 -20.84 18.14
C PHE A 287 -15.68 -21.40 19.57
N LEU A 288 -15.08 -20.67 20.51
CA LEU A 288 -14.99 -21.11 21.91
C LEU A 288 -16.37 -21.14 22.59
N ALA A 289 -17.19 -20.11 22.35
CA ALA A 289 -18.55 -20.03 22.86
C ALA A 289 -19.43 -21.18 22.35
N SER A 290 -19.29 -21.59 21.08
CA SER A 290 -20.02 -22.76 20.55
C SER A 290 -19.59 -24.09 21.19
N ARG A 291 -18.47 -24.10 21.94
CA ARG A 291 -17.99 -25.24 22.73
C ARG A 291 -18.24 -25.08 24.23
N GLY A 292 -18.95 -24.03 24.65
CA GLY A 292 -19.19 -23.74 26.07
C GLY A 292 -17.96 -23.22 26.82
N ILE A 293 -16.93 -22.75 26.11
CA ILE A 293 -15.66 -22.31 26.69
C ILE A 293 -15.66 -20.77 26.74
N ALA A 294 -15.46 -20.21 27.93
CA ALA A 294 -15.25 -18.78 28.09
C ALA A 294 -13.90 -18.38 27.48
N SER A 295 -13.78 -17.14 27.02
CA SER A 295 -12.55 -16.63 26.42
C SER A 295 -12.09 -15.37 27.15
N ARG A 296 -10.77 -15.24 27.30
CA ARG A 296 -10.14 -14.06 27.84
C ARG A 296 -8.93 -13.69 26.98
N PHE A 297 -8.94 -12.46 26.47
CA PHE A 297 -7.96 -11.97 25.51
C PHE A 297 -7.10 -10.87 26.12
N ARG A 298 -5.79 -10.96 25.90
CA ARG A 298 -4.86 -9.84 26.08
C ARG A 298 -4.21 -9.51 24.76
N VAL A 299 -4.20 -8.25 24.38
CA VAL A 299 -3.73 -7.83 23.05
C VAL A 299 -2.56 -6.86 23.20
N TRP A 300 -1.46 -7.17 22.54
CA TRP A 300 -0.27 -6.35 22.44
C TRP A 300 -0.14 -5.85 21.00
N MET A 301 -0.24 -4.54 20.80
CA MET A 301 -0.17 -3.92 19.49
C MET A 301 1.16 -3.21 19.33
N VAL A 302 2.01 -3.70 18.45
CA VAL A 302 3.34 -3.13 18.21
C VAL A 302 3.30 -2.33 16.91
N ASP A 303 3.44 -1.02 17.02
CA ASP A 303 3.38 -0.10 15.88
C ASP A 303 4.16 1.19 16.15
N LEU A 304 4.57 1.91 15.10
CA LEU A 304 5.23 3.21 15.22
C LEU A 304 4.27 4.32 15.66
N THR A 305 2.97 4.13 15.40
CA THR A 305 1.92 5.09 15.74
C THR A 305 0.93 4.51 16.73
N LEU A 306 0.56 5.30 17.73
CA LEU A 306 -0.55 5.00 18.61
C LEU A 306 -1.86 5.27 17.87
N SER A 307 -2.47 4.23 17.31
CA SER A 307 -3.90 4.25 17.01
C SER A 307 -4.69 4.14 18.32
N ASP A 308 -5.97 4.53 18.33
CA ASP A 308 -6.90 4.15 19.41
C ASP A 308 -7.59 2.82 19.04
N PRO A 309 -7.03 1.66 19.43
CA PRO A 309 -7.65 0.37 19.14
C PRO A 309 -8.90 0.12 19.99
N VAL A 310 -9.10 0.87 21.08
CA VAL A 310 -10.18 0.63 22.04
C VAL A 310 -11.53 0.70 21.35
N ARG A 311 -11.68 1.49 20.28
CA ARG A 311 -12.91 1.55 19.47
C ARG A 311 -13.35 0.19 18.89
N PHE A 312 -12.43 -0.72 18.59
CA PHE A 312 -12.76 -2.04 18.03
C PHE A 312 -12.92 -3.12 19.10
N PHE A 313 -12.13 -3.04 20.18
CA PHE A 313 -12.18 -4.00 21.28
C PHE A 313 -13.26 -3.67 22.33
N GLY A 314 -13.67 -2.41 22.43
CA GLY A 314 -14.73 -1.94 23.34
C GLY A 314 -16.16 -2.22 22.87
N GLY A 315 -16.33 -2.80 21.68
CA GLY A 315 -17.64 -3.19 21.15
C GLY A 315 -18.30 -4.32 21.95
N ARG A 316 -19.63 -4.46 21.85
CA ARG A 316 -20.43 -5.49 22.56
C ARG A 316 -19.88 -6.93 22.40
N GLN A 317 -19.22 -7.21 21.27
CA GLN A 317 -18.68 -8.54 20.95
C GLN A 317 -17.33 -8.86 21.61
N LEU A 318 -16.62 -7.89 22.20
CA LEU A 318 -15.30 -8.14 22.78
C LEU A 318 -15.12 -7.54 24.18
N ARG A 319 -15.90 -6.51 24.54
CA ARG A 319 -15.76 -5.78 25.80
C ARG A 319 -15.71 -6.67 27.05
N SER A 320 -16.46 -7.76 27.08
CA SER A 320 -16.55 -8.65 28.24
C SER A 320 -15.45 -9.71 28.30
N CYS A 321 -14.66 -9.87 27.25
CA CYS A 321 -13.63 -10.91 27.15
C CYS A 321 -12.24 -10.38 26.84
N VAL A 322 -12.05 -9.06 26.73
CA VAL A 322 -10.73 -8.45 26.54
C VAL A 322 -10.30 -7.84 27.87
N ASP A 323 -9.27 -8.44 28.48
CA ASP A 323 -8.68 -7.97 29.74
C ASP A 323 -7.89 -6.68 29.52
N CYS A 324 -7.05 -6.66 28.47
CA CYS A 324 -6.23 -5.51 28.16
C CYS A 324 -5.92 -5.40 26.66
N VAL A 325 -5.75 -4.16 26.22
CA VAL A 325 -5.17 -3.79 24.93
C VAL A 325 -4.02 -2.83 25.23
N ALA A 326 -2.79 -3.32 25.10
CA ALA A 326 -1.58 -2.54 25.30
C ALA A 326 -0.99 -2.15 23.96
N VAL A 327 -0.62 -0.88 23.81
CA VAL A 327 0.03 -0.38 22.59
C VAL A 327 1.50 -0.09 22.89
N VAL A 328 2.38 -0.68 22.08
CA VAL A 328 3.83 -0.51 22.12
C VAL A 328 4.24 0.37 20.96
N GLY A 329 4.41 1.66 21.25
CA GLY A 329 4.85 2.69 20.30
C GLY A 329 6.35 2.60 19.98
N SER A 330 6.78 1.54 19.28
CA SER A 330 8.19 1.29 18.98
C SER A 330 8.38 0.73 17.58
N ASP A 331 9.55 0.99 17.01
CA ASP A 331 10.06 0.18 15.90
C ASP A 331 10.15 -1.28 16.33
N TYR A 332 9.57 -2.19 15.54
CA TYR A 332 9.48 -3.61 15.88
C TYR A 332 10.86 -4.29 15.93
N ARG A 333 11.83 -3.86 15.11
CA ARG A 333 13.18 -4.44 15.09
C ARG A 333 13.92 -4.08 16.37
N ARG A 334 13.80 -2.81 16.80
CA ARG A 334 14.33 -2.35 18.08
C ARG A 334 13.62 -3.02 19.27
N TRP A 335 12.29 -3.14 19.22
CA TRP A 335 11.52 -3.82 20.24
C TRP A 335 11.93 -5.29 20.37
N LEU A 336 12.10 -6.00 19.25
CA LEU A 336 12.54 -7.41 19.25
C LEU A 336 13.99 -7.60 19.75
N SER A 337 14.84 -6.59 19.61
CA SER A 337 16.18 -6.59 20.20
C SER A 337 16.20 -6.34 21.72
N ALA A 338 15.13 -5.83 22.31
CA ALA A 338 15.10 -5.56 23.76
C ALA A 338 15.07 -6.86 24.59
N ARG A 339 15.67 -6.80 25.79
CA ARG A 339 15.53 -7.84 26.82
C ARG A 339 14.16 -7.69 27.49
N HIS A 340 13.45 -8.80 27.72
CA HIS A 340 12.12 -8.83 28.36
C HIS A 340 11.06 -7.93 27.67
N ARG A 341 10.66 -8.31 26.46
CA ARG A 341 9.75 -7.53 25.59
C ARG A 341 8.30 -7.54 26.03
N LEU A 342 7.89 -8.68 26.56
CA LEU A 342 6.54 -8.95 27.02
C LEU A 342 6.64 -9.59 28.41
N PRO A 343 5.63 -9.41 29.27
CA PRO A 343 5.50 -10.20 30.49
C PRO A 343 5.47 -11.71 30.15
N ARG A 344 5.79 -12.55 31.14
CA ARG A 344 5.63 -14.00 31.01
C ARG A 344 4.20 -14.30 30.56
N ALA A 345 4.06 -15.11 29.51
CA ALA A 345 2.74 -15.49 29.01
C ALA A 345 1.97 -16.25 30.08
N THR A 346 0.69 -15.92 30.26
CA THR A 346 -0.20 -16.64 31.18
C THR A 346 -1.03 -17.71 30.46
N GLY A 347 -0.91 -17.82 29.14
CA GLY A 347 -1.63 -18.77 28.30
C GLY A 347 -1.03 -18.86 26.90
N THR A 348 -1.82 -19.29 25.92
CA THR A 348 -1.37 -19.40 24.52
C THR A 348 -1.17 -18.00 23.93
N ARG A 349 0.07 -17.68 23.52
CA ARG A 349 0.38 -16.41 22.86
C ARG A 349 0.63 -16.60 21.37
N ILE A 350 -0.12 -15.89 20.54
CA ILE A 350 -0.05 -15.95 19.08
C ILE A 350 0.42 -14.59 18.56
N ALA A 351 1.44 -14.57 17.71
CA ALA A 351 1.83 -13.37 16.98
C ALA A 351 1.15 -13.33 15.61
N LEU A 352 0.73 -12.14 15.19
CA LEU A 352 0.20 -11.85 13.87
C LEU A 352 1.08 -10.79 13.21
N VAL A 353 1.53 -11.06 11.99
CA VAL A 353 2.25 -10.12 11.13
C VAL A 353 1.53 -10.06 9.79
N SER A 354 0.51 -9.20 9.66
CA SER A 354 -0.32 -9.13 8.45
C SER A 354 -0.01 -7.91 7.60
N ARG A 355 0.47 -8.14 6.37
CA ARG A 355 0.84 -7.15 5.37
C ARG A 355 1.88 -6.12 5.84
N PHE A 356 2.56 -6.40 6.95
CA PHE A 356 3.53 -5.47 7.52
C PHE A 356 4.82 -5.41 6.70
N PHE A 357 5.41 -6.57 6.37
CA PHE A 357 6.66 -6.63 5.61
C PHE A 357 6.51 -6.09 4.18
N ASN A 358 5.32 -6.21 3.57
CA ASN A 358 4.99 -5.54 2.31
C ASN A 358 5.29 -4.06 2.31
N ASN A 359 5.04 -3.37 3.44
CA ASN A 359 5.30 -1.95 3.52
C ASN A 359 6.78 -1.64 3.78
N LEU A 360 7.61 -2.66 4.01
CA LEU A 360 9.06 -2.58 4.20
C LEU A 360 9.84 -3.04 2.97
N SER A 361 9.14 -3.49 1.92
CA SER A 361 9.70 -3.79 0.60
C SER A 361 10.40 -2.56 -0.02
N ASP A 362 11.25 -2.84 -1.00
CA ASP A 362 11.85 -1.83 -1.86
C ASP A 362 10.91 -1.53 -3.04
N PHE A 363 10.83 -0.26 -3.43
CA PHE A 363 9.96 0.21 -4.51
C PHE A 363 10.76 1.06 -5.49
N GLY A 364 10.48 0.90 -6.77
CA GLY A 364 11.14 1.68 -7.81
C GLY A 364 10.54 1.40 -9.18
N VAL A 365 11.29 1.73 -10.22
CA VAL A 365 10.96 1.40 -11.61
C VAL A 365 12.02 0.43 -12.13
N THR A 366 11.58 -0.58 -12.88
CA THR A 366 12.46 -1.52 -13.59
C THR A 366 12.14 -1.47 -15.08
N THR A 367 13.09 -1.91 -15.90
CA THR A 367 12.87 -2.22 -17.30
C THR A 367 12.67 -3.71 -17.50
N ALA A 368 11.82 -4.10 -18.43
CA ALA A 368 11.67 -5.47 -18.91
C ALA A 368 11.57 -5.47 -20.44
N SER A 369 12.20 -6.44 -21.10
CA SER A 369 11.98 -6.69 -22.53
C SER A 369 10.58 -7.27 -22.77
N VAL A 370 10.03 -7.05 -23.96
CA VAL A 370 8.75 -7.66 -24.39
C VAL A 370 8.74 -9.18 -24.21
N GLY A 371 9.83 -9.87 -24.60
CA GLY A 371 9.93 -11.34 -24.49
C GLY A 371 9.77 -11.86 -23.05
N ASN A 372 10.45 -11.24 -22.09
CA ASN A 372 10.33 -11.59 -20.67
C ASN A 372 8.90 -11.39 -20.11
N LEU A 373 8.20 -10.36 -20.57
CA LEU A 373 6.82 -10.09 -20.17
C LEU A 373 5.84 -11.07 -20.82
N ALA A 374 5.98 -11.35 -22.12
CA ALA A 374 5.15 -12.31 -22.83
C ALA A 374 5.23 -13.72 -22.20
N ALA A 375 6.42 -14.14 -21.75
CA ALA A 375 6.60 -15.40 -21.03
C ALA A 375 5.84 -15.46 -19.68
N SER A 376 5.58 -14.30 -19.07
CA SER A 376 4.96 -14.19 -17.74
C SER A 376 3.46 -13.91 -17.77
N VAL A 377 2.94 -13.30 -18.85
CA VAL A 377 1.52 -12.91 -19.01
C VAL A 377 0.76 -13.87 -19.94
N GLY A 378 1.48 -14.55 -20.85
CA GLY A 378 0.91 -15.38 -21.91
C GLY A 378 1.05 -14.68 -23.27
N PRO A 379 1.23 -15.45 -24.37
CA PRO A 379 1.59 -14.90 -25.68
C PRO A 379 0.49 -14.04 -26.33
N GLN A 380 -0.78 -14.16 -25.92
CA GLN A 380 -1.91 -13.49 -26.56
C GLN A 380 -2.03 -11.98 -26.24
N ASP A 381 -1.38 -11.50 -25.17
CA ASP A 381 -1.57 -10.12 -24.69
C ASP A 381 -0.52 -9.12 -25.21
N LEU A 382 0.58 -9.59 -25.80
CA LEU A 382 1.71 -8.77 -26.25
C LEU A 382 2.21 -9.20 -27.65
N ASP A 383 1.32 -9.30 -28.62
CA ASP A 383 1.70 -9.59 -30.01
C ASP A 383 2.49 -8.42 -30.64
N GLY A 384 3.80 -8.63 -30.85
CA GLY A 384 4.69 -7.95 -31.81
C GLY A 384 5.02 -6.46 -31.58
N ASP A 385 4.01 -5.61 -31.35
CA ASP A 385 4.13 -4.18 -31.17
C ASP A 385 3.43 -3.74 -29.87
N TRP A 386 4.14 -3.89 -28.75
CA TRP A 386 3.64 -3.43 -27.46
C TRP A 386 3.34 -1.92 -27.45
N SER A 387 3.95 -1.13 -28.34
CA SER A 387 3.71 0.31 -28.39
C SER A 387 2.28 0.65 -28.83
N ALA A 388 1.59 -0.29 -29.48
CA ALA A 388 0.18 -0.17 -29.83
C ALA A 388 -0.76 -0.12 -28.60
N CYS A 389 -0.27 -0.48 -27.40
CA CYS A 389 -1.01 -0.34 -26.15
C CYS A 389 -0.78 1.02 -25.46
N LEU A 390 0.15 1.85 -25.96
CA LEU A 390 0.42 3.17 -25.39
C LEU A 390 -0.81 4.07 -25.55
N PRO A 391 -1.19 4.86 -24.52
CA PRO A 391 -2.38 5.71 -24.57
C PRO A 391 -2.40 6.71 -25.74
N THR A 392 -1.23 7.19 -26.17
CA THR A 392 -1.09 8.08 -27.34
C THR A 392 -1.43 7.39 -28.66
N GLN A 393 -1.27 6.07 -28.74
CA GLN A 393 -1.60 5.27 -29.93
C GLN A 393 -3.03 4.75 -29.87
N CYS A 394 -3.42 4.12 -28.76
CA CYS A 394 -4.71 3.43 -28.68
C CYS A 394 -5.90 4.36 -28.38
N LEU A 395 -5.71 5.46 -27.64
CA LEU A 395 -6.81 6.38 -27.30
C LEU A 395 -6.98 7.53 -28.29
N GLY A 396 -6.04 7.71 -29.23
CA GLY A 396 -6.10 8.72 -30.28
C GLY A 396 -7.30 8.56 -31.22
N PRO A 397 -7.55 9.51 -32.14
CA PRO A 397 -8.71 9.50 -33.03
C PRO A 397 -8.88 8.20 -33.83
N ASP A 398 -7.77 7.68 -34.35
CA ASP A 398 -7.73 6.46 -35.17
C ASP A 398 -7.29 5.22 -34.36
N GLY A 399 -7.17 5.37 -33.05
CA GLY A 399 -6.74 4.30 -32.15
C GLY A 399 -7.83 3.26 -31.91
N ARG A 400 -7.43 2.03 -31.60
CA ARG A 400 -8.32 0.89 -31.30
C ARG A 400 -9.23 1.10 -30.07
N GLY A 401 -9.03 2.17 -29.31
CA GLY A 401 -9.81 2.51 -28.13
C GLY A 401 -9.30 1.85 -26.84
N PRO A 402 -10.04 2.00 -25.72
CA PRO A 402 -9.65 1.52 -24.41
C PRO A 402 -9.33 0.02 -24.31
N GLU A 403 -9.94 -0.81 -25.16
CA GLU A 403 -9.72 -2.27 -25.16
C GLU A 403 -8.28 -2.66 -25.51
N ALA A 404 -7.57 -1.80 -26.25
CA ALA A 404 -6.17 -2.03 -26.59
C ALA A 404 -5.18 -1.61 -25.50
N LEU A 405 -5.64 -1.02 -24.39
CA LEU A 405 -4.78 -0.72 -23.25
C LEU A 405 -4.32 -2.03 -22.58
N ASP A 406 -3.05 -2.12 -22.20
CA ASP A 406 -2.56 -3.10 -21.21
C ASP A 406 -2.38 -2.42 -19.84
N VAL A 407 -3.42 -2.52 -19.00
CA VAL A 407 -3.45 -2.09 -17.60
C VAL A 407 -4.35 -3.02 -16.79
N SER A 408 -3.80 -3.70 -15.80
CA SER A 408 -4.53 -4.50 -14.82
C SER A 408 -3.77 -4.56 -13.49
N ASN A 409 -4.43 -5.05 -12.43
CA ASN A 409 -3.78 -5.38 -11.15
C ASN A 409 -3.31 -6.85 -11.10
N SER A 410 -3.29 -7.54 -12.24
CA SER A 410 -2.70 -8.87 -12.34
C SER A 410 -1.21 -8.80 -12.07
N ARG A 411 -0.73 -9.68 -11.19
CA ARG A 411 0.66 -9.67 -10.76
C ARG A 411 1.54 -10.42 -11.73
N ILE A 412 2.68 -9.82 -12.03
CA ILE A 412 3.73 -10.42 -12.83
C ILE A 412 4.95 -10.59 -11.91
N TRP A 413 5.52 -11.79 -11.92
CA TRP A 413 6.77 -12.06 -11.22
C TRP A 413 7.94 -11.90 -12.17
N LEU A 414 8.89 -11.07 -11.77
CA LEU A 414 10.18 -10.89 -12.44
C LEU A 414 11.26 -11.50 -11.55
N GLU A 415 12.46 -11.72 -12.10
CA GLU A 415 13.60 -12.14 -11.29
C GLU A 415 13.91 -11.12 -10.18
N SER A 416 13.81 -9.82 -10.52
CA SER A 416 14.11 -8.70 -9.63
C SER A 416 13.02 -8.40 -8.58
N GLY A 417 11.86 -9.04 -8.65
CA GLY A 417 10.73 -8.79 -7.74
C GLY A 417 9.38 -9.02 -8.41
N ARG A 418 8.39 -8.19 -8.10
CA ARG A 418 7.08 -8.25 -8.75
C ARG A 418 6.64 -6.91 -9.31
N THR A 419 5.77 -6.98 -10.28
CA THR A 419 5.11 -5.85 -10.92
C THR A 419 3.65 -6.19 -11.23
N PHE A 420 2.98 -5.31 -11.97
CA PHE A 420 1.63 -5.47 -12.48
C PHE A 420 1.65 -5.36 -14.01
N ALA A 421 0.69 -5.99 -14.70
CA ALA A 421 0.55 -5.85 -16.15
C ALA A 421 0.04 -4.44 -16.49
N GLN A 422 0.97 -3.52 -16.73
CA GLN A 422 0.72 -2.09 -16.87
C GLN A 422 1.56 -1.47 -17.99
N ALA A 423 1.76 -2.17 -19.11
CA ALA A 423 2.61 -1.66 -20.20
C ALA A 423 2.12 -0.31 -20.77
N SER A 424 0.82 0.00 -20.68
CA SER A 424 0.28 1.31 -21.08
C SER A 424 0.83 2.48 -20.25
N LEU A 425 1.31 2.22 -19.03
CA LEU A 425 1.94 3.21 -18.16
C LEU A 425 3.46 3.31 -18.38
N SER A 426 4.03 2.62 -19.37
CA SER A 426 5.48 2.57 -19.60
C SER A 426 6.11 3.97 -19.72
N ARG A 427 5.51 4.89 -20.50
CA ARG A 427 6.04 6.27 -20.61
C ARG A 427 5.97 7.05 -19.29
N TYR A 428 4.97 6.78 -18.45
CA TYR A 428 4.88 7.38 -17.12
C TYR A 428 6.00 6.86 -16.21
N PHE A 429 6.20 5.54 -16.18
CA PHE A 429 7.26 4.92 -15.38
C PHE A 429 8.66 5.25 -15.90
N GLU A 430 8.85 5.39 -17.22
CA GLU A 430 10.09 5.91 -17.82
C GLU A 430 10.37 7.32 -17.29
N GLY A 431 9.39 8.21 -17.30
CA GLY A 431 9.54 9.54 -16.72
C GLY A 431 9.92 9.50 -15.22
N LEU A 432 9.26 8.65 -14.42
CA LEU A 432 9.63 8.46 -13.01
C LEU A 432 11.06 7.95 -12.85
N TYR A 433 11.48 6.99 -13.69
CA TYR A 433 12.84 6.46 -13.70
C TYR A 433 13.87 7.55 -14.01
N GLN A 434 13.65 8.34 -15.07
CA GLN A 434 14.56 9.44 -15.44
C GLN A 434 14.71 10.45 -14.32
N VAL A 435 13.60 10.78 -13.67
CA VAL A 435 13.55 11.79 -12.62
C VAL A 435 14.17 11.27 -11.31
N ALA A 436 14.06 9.98 -11.01
CA ALA A 436 14.64 9.36 -9.81
C ALA A 436 16.15 9.06 -9.95
N ALA A 437 16.57 8.55 -11.11
CA ALA A 437 17.95 8.14 -11.40
C ALA A 437 18.94 9.31 -11.46
N ARG A 438 18.48 10.51 -11.84
CA ARG A 438 19.32 11.72 -11.92
C ARG A 438 19.93 12.19 -10.59
N GLY A 439 19.54 11.58 -9.46
CA GLY A 439 20.13 11.86 -8.14
C GLY A 439 21.21 10.88 -7.68
N GLU A 440 21.49 9.81 -8.43
CA GLU A 440 22.48 8.77 -8.10
C GLU A 440 23.39 8.56 -9.33
N ASP A 441 24.61 9.10 -9.27
CA ASP A 441 25.71 8.89 -10.23
C ASP A 441 25.32 8.79 -11.72
N GLY A 442 24.71 9.86 -12.26
CA GLY A 442 24.88 10.43 -13.61
C GLY A 442 24.79 9.58 -14.89
N SER A 443 24.82 8.24 -14.85
CA SER A 443 24.79 7.40 -16.04
C SER A 443 23.36 6.97 -16.34
N CYS A 444 22.62 7.82 -17.06
CA CYS A 444 21.42 7.38 -17.77
C CYS A 444 21.84 6.35 -18.82
N GLN A 445 21.78 5.06 -18.48
CA GLN A 445 21.97 4.01 -19.48
C GLN A 445 20.85 4.13 -20.50
N ARG A 446 21.21 4.31 -21.78
CA ARG A 446 20.24 4.23 -22.85
C ARG A 446 19.75 2.79 -22.92
N HIS A 447 18.49 2.58 -22.56
CA HIS A 447 17.85 1.28 -22.71
C HIS A 447 17.57 1.00 -24.18
N ALA A 448 17.53 -0.29 -24.55
CA ALA A 448 17.13 -0.71 -25.89
C ALA A 448 15.71 -0.21 -26.21
N GLY A 449 15.43 0.05 -27.50
CA GLY A 449 14.17 0.67 -27.95
C GLY A 449 12.91 -0.16 -27.66
N ASP A 450 13.06 -1.41 -27.25
CA ASP A 450 12.00 -2.36 -26.88
C ASP A 450 11.75 -2.49 -25.37
N ALA A 451 12.39 -1.65 -24.54
CA ALA A 451 12.24 -1.70 -23.10
C ALA A 451 10.88 -1.17 -22.64
N ILE A 452 10.19 -1.96 -21.82
CA ILE A 452 8.97 -1.58 -21.11
C ILE A 452 9.35 -1.20 -19.68
N PHE A 453 8.98 0.00 -19.25
CA PHE A 453 9.21 0.47 -17.89
C PHE A 453 8.01 0.13 -17.01
N LEU A 454 8.26 -0.47 -15.85
CA LEU A 454 7.22 -0.94 -14.95
C LEU A 454 7.56 -0.63 -13.49
N ALA A 455 6.55 -0.36 -12.67
CA ALA A 455 6.74 -0.25 -11.23
C ALA A 455 7.20 -1.59 -10.64
N LEU A 456 8.28 -1.58 -9.86
CA LEU A 456 8.84 -2.76 -9.22
C LEU A 456 8.58 -2.71 -7.71
N ARG A 457 8.15 -3.84 -7.14
CA ARG A 457 8.16 -4.10 -5.70
C ARG A 457 9.07 -5.29 -5.43
N ARG A 458 10.03 -5.16 -4.53
CA ARG A 458 10.97 -6.22 -4.16
C ARG A 458 10.93 -6.45 -2.66
N PHE A 459 10.72 -7.70 -2.26
CA PHE A 459 10.83 -8.08 -0.85
C PHE A 459 12.21 -7.71 -0.31
N ARG A 460 12.27 -7.14 0.89
CA ARG A 460 13.51 -6.70 1.52
C ARG A 460 13.90 -7.65 2.65
N PRO A 461 14.85 -8.59 2.46
CA PRO A 461 15.20 -9.58 3.48
C PRO A 461 15.63 -8.99 4.83
N ALA A 462 16.21 -7.80 4.83
CA ALA A 462 16.61 -7.10 6.05
C ALA A 462 15.44 -6.79 7.02
N CYS A 463 14.18 -6.81 6.55
CA CYS A 463 13.02 -6.66 7.43
C CYS A 463 12.77 -7.89 8.34
N LEU A 464 13.38 -9.05 8.01
CA LEU A 464 13.34 -10.24 8.86
C LEU A 464 14.46 -10.27 9.90
N LEU A 465 15.26 -9.20 10.01
CA LEU A 465 16.35 -9.08 10.97
C LEU A 465 16.04 -8.00 12.00
N THR A 466 16.36 -8.23 13.27
CA THR A 466 16.29 -7.21 14.32
C THR A 466 17.37 -6.14 14.09
N THR A 467 17.41 -5.09 14.92
CA THR A 467 18.52 -4.11 14.87
C THR A 467 19.85 -4.74 15.28
N GLY A 468 19.83 -5.83 16.05
CA GLY A 468 21.00 -6.63 16.40
C GLY A 468 21.37 -7.71 15.38
N GLY A 469 20.62 -7.83 14.27
CA GLY A 469 20.86 -8.85 13.24
C GLY A 469 20.28 -10.23 13.52
N GLU A 470 19.50 -10.40 14.60
CA GLU A 470 18.82 -11.65 14.95
C GLU A 470 17.57 -11.86 14.08
N SER A 471 17.09 -13.09 13.94
CA SER A 471 15.85 -13.38 13.19
C SER A 471 14.61 -12.86 13.91
N VAL A 472 13.87 -11.94 13.28
CA VAL A 472 12.59 -11.42 13.79
C VAL A 472 11.61 -12.54 14.10
N LEU A 473 11.56 -13.56 13.25
CA LEU A 473 10.64 -14.69 13.37
C LEU A 473 10.97 -15.58 14.57
N GLU A 474 12.26 -15.82 14.84
CA GLU A 474 12.71 -16.54 16.04
C GLU A 474 12.44 -15.74 17.30
N ARG A 475 12.75 -14.44 17.29
CA ARG A 475 12.50 -13.57 18.45
C ARG A 475 11.02 -13.47 18.80
N LEU A 476 10.13 -13.54 17.82
CA LEU A 476 8.69 -13.67 18.06
C LEU A 476 8.35 -15.04 18.67
N LEU A 477 8.94 -16.13 18.16
CA LEU A 477 8.77 -17.48 18.70
C LEU A 477 9.43 -17.70 20.07
N ASP A 478 10.34 -16.84 20.52
CA ASP A 478 10.82 -16.88 21.90
C ASP A 478 9.67 -16.61 22.89
N ASP A 479 8.79 -15.66 22.54
CA ASP A 479 7.70 -15.20 23.42
C ASP A 479 6.32 -15.79 23.04
N CYS A 480 6.16 -16.29 21.82
CA CYS A 480 4.90 -16.75 21.25
C CYS A 480 4.96 -18.24 20.90
N SER A 481 3.83 -18.93 21.01
CA SER A 481 3.71 -20.33 20.64
C SER A 481 3.49 -20.52 19.13
N LEU A 482 2.86 -19.54 18.48
CA LEU A 482 2.59 -19.53 17.05
C LEU A 482 2.84 -18.13 16.48
N VAL A 483 3.45 -18.05 15.30
CA VAL A 483 3.56 -16.82 14.51
C VAL A 483 2.85 -17.00 13.18
N VAL A 484 1.85 -16.17 12.91
CA VAL A 484 1.14 -16.13 11.63
C VAL A 484 1.64 -14.94 10.83
N VAL A 485 2.28 -15.20 9.69
CA VAL A 485 2.73 -14.15 8.76
C VAL A 485 1.85 -14.18 7.53
N GLN A 486 1.37 -13.02 7.11
CA GLN A 486 0.73 -12.84 5.82
C GLN A 486 1.44 -11.71 5.10
N ASP A 487 1.95 -11.99 3.91
CA ASP A 487 2.69 -11.03 3.12
C ASP A 487 2.34 -11.15 1.64
N ALA A 488 2.66 -10.16 0.83
CA ALA A 488 2.38 -10.12 -0.59
C ALA A 488 3.66 -10.09 -1.42
N ASP A 489 4.81 -9.83 -0.81
CA ASP A 489 6.14 -9.75 -1.42
C ASP A 489 7.02 -10.94 -0.99
N MET A 490 6.90 -11.42 0.24
CA MET A 490 7.70 -12.53 0.79
C MET A 490 7.26 -13.87 0.18
N ARG A 491 8.06 -14.42 -0.74
CA ARG A 491 7.81 -15.74 -1.36
C ARG A 491 8.38 -16.86 -0.49
N PRO A 492 7.97 -18.12 -0.72
CA PRO A 492 8.53 -19.26 0.00
C PRO A 492 10.07 -19.35 -0.09
N GLN A 493 10.65 -19.01 -1.26
CA GLN A 493 12.11 -19.03 -1.43
C GLN A 493 12.82 -17.98 -0.57
N ASP A 494 12.21 -16.81 -0.38
CA ASP A 494 12.79 -15.75 0.45
C ASP A 494 12.86 -16.20 1.92
N LEU A 495 11.85 -16.94 2.38
CA LEU A 495 11.79 -17.49 3.72
C LEU A 495 12.78 -18.66 3.92
N VAL A 496 12.92 -19.54 2.92
CA VAL A 496 13.94 -20.60 2.91
C VAL A 496 15.36 -20.00 2.92
N ALA A 497 15.62 -18.96 2.12
CA ALA A 497 16.90 -18.26 2.11
C ALA A 497 17.21 -17.62 3.46
N HIS A 498 16.21 -17.00 4.11
CA HIS A 498 16.35 -16.47 5.46
C HIS A 498 16.72 -17.56 6.47
N ARG A 499 16.06 -18.73 6.41
CA ARG A 499 16.38 -19.88 7.27
C ARG A 499 17.83 -20.34 7.09
N HIS A 500 18.30 -20.48 5.86
CA HIS A 500 19.69 -20.87 5.58
C HIS A 500 20.70 -19.86 6.14
N ARG A 501 20.37 -18.56 6.08
CA ARG A 501 21.22 -17.50 6.62
C ARG A 501 21.34 -17.56 8.14
N ILE A 502 20.23 -17.80 8.85
CA ILE A 502 20.20 -17.77 10.32
C ILE A 502 20.58 -19.12 10.95
N ARG A 503 20.45 -20.23 10.20
CA ARG A 503 20.74 -21.60 10.65
C ARG A 503 19.96 -22.02 11.90
N SER A 504 18.66 -21.70 11.96
CA SER A 504 17.81 -22.13 13.07
C SER A 504 17.15 -23.48 12.79
N PRO A 505 17.56 -24.57 13.47
CA PRO A 505 16.94 -25.87 13.30
C PRO A 505 15.63 -26.00 14.09
N GLN A 506 15.35 -25.07 15.01
CA GLN A 506 14.26 -25.19 15.99
C GLN A 506 12.93 -24.63 15.52
N VAL A 507 12.92 -23.87 14.42
CA VAL A 507 11.70 -23.31 13.83
C VAL A 507 11.29 -24.14 12.64
N VAL A 508 9.99 -24.39 12.50
CA VAL A 508 9.34 -24.97 11.33
C VAL A 508 8.42 -23.92 10.72
N ALA A 509 8.41 -23.82 9.39
CA ALA A 509 7.44 -22.99 8.67
C ALA A 509 6.56 -23.85 7.77
N VAL A 510 5.26 -23.57 7.85
CA VAL A 510 4.23 -24.20 7.03
C VAL A 510 3.63 -23.13 6.12
N ASP A 511 3.66 -23.38 4.82
CA ASP A 511 3.00 -22.55 3.81
C ASP A 511 1.49 -22.79 3.84
N MET A 512 0.78 -21.80 4.35
CA MET A 512 -0.66 -21.77 4.50
C MET A 512 -1.34 -21.03 3.33
N THR A 513 -0.61 -20.67 2.27
CA THR A 513 -1.13 -19.89 1.12
C THR A 513 -2.31 -20.59 0.45
N ARG A 514 -2.19 -21.88 0.14
CA ARG A 514 -3.28 -22.68 -0.46
C ARG A 514 -4.44 -22.90 0.51
N PRO A 515 -4.24 -23.36 1.76
CA PRO A 515 -5.32 -23.50 2.74
C PRO A 515 -6.11 -22.23 3.01
N LEU A 516 -5.42 -21.08 3.07
CA LEU A 516 -6.07 -19.78 3.31
C LEU A 516 -6.68 -19.19 2.04
N ALA A 517 -6.15 -19.51 0.85
CA ALA A 517 -6.63 -19.03 -0.44
C ALA A 517 -6.86 -17.50 -0.51
N LEU A 518 -6.08 -16.73 0.25
CA LEU A 518 -6.18 -15.28 0.31
C LEU A 518 -5.52 -14.68 -0.93
N LYS A 519 -6.33 -14.22 -1.88
CA LYS A 519 -5.85 -13.71 -3.18
C LYS A 519 -4.75 -12.67 -2.99
N GLY A 520 -3.61 -12.91 -3.63
CA GLY A 520 -2.49 -12.00 -3.62
C GLY A 520 -1.70 -11.96 -2.30
N HIS A 521 -1.74 -13.02 -1.50
CA HIS A 521 -0.89 -13.12 -0.31
C HIS A 521 -0.26 -14.49 -0.20
N PHE A 522 1.02 -14.51 0.14
CA PHE A 522 1.61 -15.67 0.79
C PHE A 522 1.29 -15.63 2.27
N SER A 523 1.02 -16.80 2.83
CA SER A 523 0.66 -16.91 4.25
C SER A 523 1.42 -18.06 4.87
N TYR A 524 1.97 -17.84 6.06
CA TYR A 524 2.84 -18.78 6.74
C TYR A 524 2.41 -18.91 8.20
N ALA A 525 2.48 -20.14 8.69
CA ALA A 525 2.43 -20.43 10.12
C ALA A 525 3.81 -20.92 10.55
N LEU A 526 4.40 -20.28 11.56
CA LEU A 526 5.69 -20.66 12.10
C LEU A 526 5.52 -21.11 13.54
N LEU A 527 6.16 -22.23 13.87
CA LEU A 527 6.11 -22.89 15.18
C LEU A 527 7.49 -23.43 15.53
N ARG A 528 7.66 -23.86 16.78
CA ARG A 528 8.82 -24.68 17.17
C ARG A 528 8.68 -26.08 16.58
N ALA A 529 9.80 -26.70 16.21
CA ALA A 529 9.81 -28.05 15.61
C ALA A 529 9.21 -29.13 16.52
N THR A 530 9.21 -28.90 17.83
CA THR A 530 8.64 -29.79 18.84
C THR A 530 7.21 -29.41 19.24
N ASP A 531 6.61 -28.39 18.62
CA ASP A 531 5.26 -27.95 18.97
C ASP A 531 4.23 -28.96 18.43
N PRO A 532 3.35 -29.55 19.28
CA PRO A 532 2.36 -30.54 18.85
C PRO A 532 1.36 -29.97 17.84
N GLY A 533 1.19 -28.65 17.82
CA GLY A 533 0.25 -27.97 16.93
C GLY A 533 0.67 -28.01 15.48
N LEU A 534 1.92 -28.40 15.18
CA LEU A 534 2.41 -28.54 13.81
C LEU A 534 1.56 -29.52 12.98
N GLU A 535 1.22 -30.68 13.54
CA GLU A 535 0.45 -31.72 12.86
C GLU A 535 -1.01 -31.32 12.58
N SER A 536 -1.49 -30.24 13.20
CA SER A 536 -2.85 -29.73 13.02
C SER A 536 -3.00 -28.87 11.76
N LEU A 537 -1.89 -28.43 11.18
CA LEU A 537 -1.88 -27.49 10.07
C LEU A 537 -1.88 -28.23 8.72
N LYS A 538 -2.79 -27.85 7.83
CA LYS A 538 -2.98 -28.49 6.51
C LYS A 538 -2.14 -27.88 5.39
N GLY A 539 -1.14 -27.08 5.71
CA GLY A 539 -0.30 -26.40 4.71
C GLY A 539 0.90 -27.22 4.28
N ASP A 540 1.62 -26.72 3.28
CA ASP A 540 2.82 -27.36 2.74
C ASP A 540 4.02 -27.03 3.65
N ARG A 541 4.62 -28.03 4.30
CA ARG A 541 5.79 -27.80 5.15
C ARG A 541 6.98 -27.36 4.31
N LEU A 542 7.50 -26.16 4.57
CA LEU A 542 8.67 -25.64 3.87
C LEU A 542 9.96 -26.26 4.41
N TRP A 543 10.01 -26.54 5.71
CA TRP A 543 11.10 -27.28 6.36
C TRP A 543 10.79 -27.80 7.75
#